data_AF-A0A6N8B528-F1
#
_entry.id   AF-A0A6N8B528-F1
#
_cell.length_a   1.000
_cell.length_b   1.000
_cell.length_c   1.000
_cell.angle_alpha   90.00
_cell.angle_beta   90.00
_cell.angle_gamma   90.00
#
_symmetry.space_group_name_H-M   'P 1'
#
loop_
_entity.id
_entity.type
_entity.pdbx_description
1 polymer ?
#
loop_
_entity_poly.entity_id
_entity_poly.type
_entity_poly.pdbx_seq_one_letter_code
_entity_poly.pdbx_strand_id
1 'polypeptide(L)'
;MKIILENKMEEYAWEIMMAAHYKWEKNHGDVLRDQMDWYFNDIYKEETQELIRKEVEKRLIGDYGSEGFDVIGVSKVMYVAKGLFNHKDNPHTAPENIEQFKQELAEEYQDIREEYEQQRKWATIRLEEELNSIYYTFFNAPEELTVLVNKG
;
A
#
# COMPACT_ATOMS: atom_id res chain seq x y z
N MET A 1 -0.83 -7.84 28.10
CA MET A 1 -0.99 -8.18 26.65
C MET A 1 0.21 -7.64 25.89
N LYS A 2 0.62 -8.25 24.77
CA LYS A 2 1.79 -7.79 23.99
C LYS A 2 1.35 -7.28 22.62
N ILE A 3 1.69 -6.04 22.28
CA ILE A 3 1.61 -5.53 20.91
C ILE A 3 3.03 -5.59 20.33
N ILE A 4 3.18 -6.20 19.17
CA ILE A 4 4.44 -6.21 18.43
C ILE A 4 4.23 -5.24 17.26
N LEU A 5 5.06 -4.19 17.20
CA LEU A 5 5.09 -3.27 16.07
C LEU A 5 6.09 -3.82 15.07
N GLU A 6 5.62 -4.31 13.93
CA GLU A 6 6.39 -5.06 12.94
C GLU A 6 7.09 -4.17 11.91
N ASN A 7 6.71 -2.90 11.82
CA ASN A 7 7.26 -1.97 10.83
C ASN A 7 7.18 -0.50 11.29
N LYS A 8 7.84 0.38 10.53
CA LYS A 8 7.89 1.83 10.81
C LYS A 8 6.54 2.53 10.76
N MET A 9 5.60 2.02 9.98
CA MET A 9 4.25 2.59 9.92
C MET A 9 3.52 2.33 11.24
N GLU A 10 3.63 1.12 11.78
CA GLU A 10 3.07 0.77 13.09
C GLU A 10 3.74 1.56 14.23
N GLU A 11 5.05 1.80 14.13
CA GLU A 11 5.79 2.67 15.07
C GLU A 11 5.30 4.12 15.03
N TYR A 12 5.08 4.67 13.83
CA TYR A 12 4.57 6.04 13.68
C TYR A 12 3.10 6.18 14.13
N ALA A 13 2.26 5.20 13.79
CA ALA A 13 0.89 5.13 14.27
C ALA A 13 0.86 5.09 15.81
N TRP A 14 1.75 4.28 16.41
CA TRP A 14 1.93 4.21 17.86
C TRP A 14 2.32 5.55 18.49
N GLU A 15 3.25 6.29 17.89
CA GLU A 15 3.65 7.62 18.39
C GLU A 15 2.50 8.63 18.35
N ILE A 16 1.73 8.67 17.27
CA ILE A 16 0.55 9.54 17.18
C ILE A 16 -0.51 9.13 18.21
N MET A 17 -0.75 7.84 18.40
CA MET A 17 -1.70 7.34 19.39
C MET A 17 -1.32 7.75 20.82
N MET A 18 -0.06 7.60 21.20
CA MET A 18 0.42 7.99 22.52
C MET A 18 0.29 9.51 22.73
N ALA A 19 0.59 10.30 21.70
CA ALA A 19 0.41 11.75 21.76
C ALA A 19 -1.08 12.16 21.89
N ALA A 20 -1.98 11.48 21.15
CA ALA A 20 -3.42 11.71 21.23
C ALA A 20 -3.99 11.29 22.59
N HIS A 21 -3.60 10.13 23.11
CA HIS A 21 -4.01 9.61 24.41
C HIS A 21 -3.58 10.55 25.54
N TYR A 22 -2.31 10.98 25.58
CA TYR A 22 -1.80 11.92 26.59
C TYR A 22 -2.55 13.27 26.58
N LYS A 23 -2.91 13.75 25.39
CA LYS A 23 -3.66 15.00 25.23
C LYS A 23 -5.14 14.85 25.62
N TRP A 24 -5.67 13.63 25.61
CA TRP A 24 -7.07 13.29 25.86
C TRP A 24 -7.35 12.81 27.28
N GLU A 25 -6.45 12.06 27.93
CA GLU A 25 -6.51 11.69 29.35
C GLU A 25 -6.59 12.95 30.22
N LYS A 26 -5.93 14.03 29.76
CA LYS A 26 -5.99 15.34 30.38
C LYS A 26 -7.35 16.05 30.25
N ASN A 27 -8.22 15.57 29.37
CA ASN A 27 -9.44 16.26 28.98
C ASN A 27 -10.72 15.44 29.25
N HIS A 28 -10.98 14.27 28.65
CA HIS A 28 -12.40 13.90 28.37
C HIS A 28 -12.91 12.45 28.61
N GLY A 29 -12.12 11.41 28.88
CA GLY A 29 -12.66 10.08 29.27
C GLY A 29 -13.51 9.31 28.22
N ASP A 30 -13.68 8.00 28.42
CA ASP A 30 -14.23 6.82 27.66
C ASP A 30 -14.82 6.89 26.20
N VAL A 31 -14.92 8.03 25.52
CA VAL A 31 -15.48 8.16 24.15
C VAL A 31 -14.40 8.00 23.04
N LEU A 32 -13.34 7.25 23.33
CA LEU A 32 -12.04 7.35 22.65
C LEU A 32 -12.02 6.73 21.24
N ARG A 33 -12.80 5.68 20.98
CA ARG A 33 -12.78 4.95 19.69
C ARG A 33 -13.31 5.80 18.53
N ASP A 34 -14.52 6.33 18.68
CA ASP A 34 -15.18 7.13 17.63
C ASP A 34 -14.42 8.46 17.40
N GLN A 35 -13.72 8.96 18.41
CA GLN A 35 -12.85 10.14 18.31
C GLN A 35 -11.48 9.85 17.70
N MET A 36 -10.98 8.62 17.77
CA MET A 36 -9.70 8.23 17.14
C MET A 36 -9.86 7.99 15.65
N ASP A 37 -10.98 7.36 15.23
CA ASP A 37 -11.37 7.34 13.82
C ASP A 37 -11.45 8.77 13.27
N TRP A 38 -12.03 9.71 14.04
CA TRP A 38 -12.06 11.12 13.70
C TRP A 38 -10.64 11.75 13.66
N TYR A 39 -9.77 11.47 14.63
CA TYR A 39 -8.43 12.06 14.66
C TYR A 39 -7.54 11.62 13.49
N PHE A 40 -7.57 10.34 13.10
CA PHE A 40 -6.75 9.86 11.99
C PHE A 40 -7.36 10.15 10.63
N ASN A 41 -8.68 10.00 10.48
CA ASN A 41 -9.34 10.19 9.19
C ASN A 41 -9.68 11.65 8.89
N ASP A 42 -9.79 12.52 9.91
CA ASP A 42 -10.11 13.94 9.73
C ASP A 42 -8.98 14.91 10.18
N ILE A 43 -8.27 14.67 11.29
CA ILE A 43 -7.21 15.60 11.75
C ILE A 43 -5.87 15.33 11.06
N TYR A 44 -5.40 14.08 11.06
CA TYR A 44 -4.13 13.67 10.42
C TYR A 44 -4.36 12.99 9.07
N LYS A 45 -5.43 13.38 8.38
CA LYS A 45 -5.85 12.73 7.15
C LYS A 45 -4.74 12.70 6.10
N GLU A 46 -4.06 13.82 5.92
CA GLU A 46 -3.02 13.96 4.88
C GLU A 46 -1.80 13.10 5.22
N GLU A 47 -1.33 13.13 6.46
CA GLU A 47 -0.20 12.32 6.91
C GLU A 47 -0.53 10.82 6.87
N THR A 48 -1.74 10.44 7.27
CA THR A 48 -2.22 9.05 7.27
C THR A 48 -2.34 8.53 5.84
N GLN A 49 -2.92 9.32 4.93
CA GLN A 49 -3.00 8.96 3.51
C GLN A 49 -1.61 8.86 2.86
N GLU A 50 -0.68 9.74 3.22
CA GLU A 50 0.69 9.67 2.71
C GLU A 50 1.42 8.41 3.18
N LEU A 51 1.21 8.00 4.44
CA LEU A 51 1.78 6.77 4.98
C LEU A 51 1.19 5.53 4.32
N ILE A 52 -0.14 5.47 4.20
CA ILE A 52 -0.82 4.37 3.51
C ILE A 52 -0.30 4.28 2.07
N ARG A 53 -0.21 5.41 1.34
CA ARG A 53 0.33 5.42 -0.02
C ARG A 53 1.73 4.84 -0.11
N LYS A 54 2.64 5.26 0.78
CA LYS A 54 4.03 4.77 0.80
C LYS A 54 4.11 3.28 1.11
N GLU A 55 3.32 2.79 2.06
CA GLU A 55 3.35 1.37 2.42
C GLU A 55 2.69 0.51 1.33
N VAL A 56 1.62 1.00 0.68
CA VAL A 56 1.04 0.35 -0.51
C VAL A 56 2.08 0.25 -1.63
N GLU A 57 2.77 1.35 -1.98
CA GLU A 57 3.82 1.32 -3.00
C GLU A 57 4.92 0.32 -2.64
N LYS A 58 5.36 0.29 -1.38
CA LYS A 58 6.37 -0.66 -0.90
C LYS A 58 5.91 -2.12 -1.01
N ARG A 59 4.67 -2.44 -0.61
CA ARG A 59 4.11 -3.80 -0.71
C ARG A 59 4.00 -4.22 -2.18
N LEU A 60 3.50 -3.35 -3.05
CA LEU A 60 3.39 -3.61 -4.49
C LEU A 60 4.76 -3.80 -5.16
N ILE A 61 5.79 -3.02 -4.78
CA ILE A 61 7.16 -3.25 -5.24
C ILE A 61 7.66 -4.65 -4.81
N GLY A 62 7.31 -5.07 -3.59
CA GLY A 62 7.64 -6.40 -3.08
C GLY A 62 6.97 -7.53 -3.87
N ASP A 63 5.68 -7.36 -4.20
CA ASP A 63 4.87 -8.38 -4.88
C ASP A 63 5.21 -8.52 -6.38
N TYR A 64 5.45 -7.40 -7.06
CA TYR A 64 5.72 -7.37 -8.51
C TYR A 64 7.21 -7.40 -8.87
N GLY A 65 8.09 -7.18 -7.89
CA GLY A 65 9.52 -7.01 -8.12
C GLY A 65 9.88 -5.77 -8.96
N SER A 66 11.17 -5.55 -9.19
CA SER A 66 11.63 -4.43 -10.04
C SER A 66 11.15 -4.54 -11.48
N GLU A 67 10.91 -5.76 -11.97
CA GLU A 67 10.51 -6.04 -13.35
C GLU A 67 9.02 -5.74 -13.61
N GLY A 68 8.13 -5.94 -12.64
CA GLY A 68 6.73 -5.52 -12.78
C GLY A 68 6.56 -4.00 -12.75
N PHE A 69 7.41 -3.29 -11.99
CA PHE A 69 7.45 -1.83 -12.03
C PHE A 69 7.93 -1.26 -13.37
N ASP A 70 8.76 -2.02 -14.08
CA ASP A 70 9.22 -1.72 -15.44
C ASP A 70 8.07 -1.74 -16.48
N VAL A 71 6.94 -2.39 -16.13
CA VAL A 71 5.71 -2.43 -16.94
C VAL A 71 4.70 -1.38 -16.48
N ILE A 72 4.51 -1.23 -15.17
CA ILE A 72 3.53 -0.30 -14.58
C ILE A 72 3.98 1.17 -14.67
N GLY A 73 5.30 1.41 -14.63
CA GLY A 73 5.91 2.74 -14.65
C GLY A 73 6.08 3.35 -16.04
N VAL A 74 5.76 2.62 -17.11
CA VAL A 74 5.93 3.09 -18.50
C VAL A 74 4.58 3.30 -19.18
N SER A 75 4.54 4.14 -20.21
CA SER A 75 3.31 4.30 -21.01
C SER A 75 3.04 3.06 -21.86
N LYS A 76 1.76 2.82 -22.21
CA LYS A 76 1.33 1.80 -23.18
C LYS A 76 2.18 1.81 -24.46
N VAL A 77 2.49 3.01 -24.98
CA VAL A 77 3.31 3.19 -26.19
C VAL A 77 4.73 2.67 -25.98
N MET A 78 5.34 2.98 -24.82
CA MET A 78 6.69 2.52 -24.49
C MET A 78 6.73 1.01 -24.24
N TYR A 79 5.71 0.45 -23.59
CA TYR A 79 5.56 -1.00 -23.40
C TYR A 79 5.49 -1.74 -24.74
N VAL A 80 4.59 -1.32 -25.64
CA VAL A 80 4.45 -1.90 -26.97
C VAL A 80 5.76 -1.74 -27.78
N ALA A 81 6.42 -0.59 -27.69
CA ALA A 81 7.70 -0.37 -28.37
C ALA A 81 8.81 -1.30 -27.87
N LYS A 82 8.90 -1.54 -26.55
CA LYS A 82 9.84 -2.48 -25.92
C LYS A 82 9.55 -3.91 -26.36
N GLY A 83 8.28 -4.32 -26.35
CA GLY A 83 7.85 -5.64 -26.84
C GLY A 83 8.19 -5.85 -28.31
N LEU A 84 7.94 -4.85 -29.17
CA LEU A 84 8.31 -4.90 -30.59
C LEU A 84 9.82 -4.94 -30.83
N PHE A 85 10.61 -4.22 -30.03
CA PHE A 85 12.06 -4.22 -30.13
C PHE A 85 12.61 -5.62 -29.83
N ASN A 86 12.20 -6.21 -28.72
CA ASN A 86 12.59 -7.58 -28.33
C ASN A 86 12.16 -8.63 -29.37
N HIS A 87 11.02 -8.40 -30.02
CA HIS A 87 10.49 -9.30 -31.04
C HIS A 87 11.22 -9.21 -32.40
N LYS A 88 11.77 -8.03 -32.75
CA LYS A 88 12.58 -7.84 -33.96
C LYS A 88 13.93 -8.56 -33.90
N ASP A 89 14.46 -8.78 -32.71
CA ASP A 89 15.70 -9.53 -32.50
C ASP A 89 15.52 -11.05 -32.59
N ASN A 90 14.28 -11.54 -32.83
CA ASN A 90 14.00 -12.96 -33.05
C ASN A 90 14.03 -13.30 -34.56
N PRO A 91 15.02 -14.07 -35.04
CA PRO A 91 15.22 -14.35 -36.47
C PRO A 91 14.17 -15.26 -37.11
N HIS A 92 13.21 -15.78 -36.33
CA HIS A 92 12.15 -16.69 -36.80
C HIS A 92 10.80 -16.03 -37.02
N THR A 93 10.69 -14.71 -36.85
CA THR A 93 9.38 -14.05 -36.84
C THR A 93 8.96 -13.56 -38.23
N ALA A 94 7.76 -13.98 -38.68
CA ALA A 94 7.17 -13.52 -39.94
C ALA A 94 6.65 -12.06 -39.83
N PRO A 95 6.93 -11.18 -40.82
CA PRO A 95 6.51 -9.76 -40.81
C PRO A 95 4.99 -9.53 -40.80
N GLU A 96 4.24 -10.55 -41.23
CA GLU A 96 2.80 -10.49 -41.49
C GLU A 96 1.95 -10.41 -40.21
N ASN A 97 2.57 -10.59 -39.04
CA ASN A 97 1.90 -10.64 -37.74
C ASN A 97 2.18 -9.43 -36.83
N ILE A 98 2.88 -8.40 -37.32
CA ILE A 98 3.33 -7.29 -36.47
C ILE A 98 2.17 -6.45 -35.92
N GLU A 99 1.12 -6.21 -36.70
CA GLU A 99 -0.01 -5.40 -36.24
C GLU A 99 -0.89 -6.15 -35.23
N GLN A 100 -1.09 -7.45 -35.45
CA GLN A 100 -1.73 -8.33 -34.47
C GLN A 100 -0.91 -8.39 -33.18
N PHE A 101 0.41 -8.55 -33.27
CA PHE A 101 1.28 -8.59 -32.12
C PHE A 101 1.32 -7.25 -31.33
N LYS A 102 1.22 -6.10 -32.01
CA LYS A 102 1.02 -4.81 -31.32
C LYS A 102 -0.28 -4.77 -30.55
N GLN A 103 -1.34 -5.31 -31.12
CA GLN A 103 -2.65 -5.34 -30.46
C GLN A 103 -2.60 -6.25 -29.23
N GLU A 104 -1.98 -7.43 -29.33
CA GLU A 104 -1.77 -8.35 -28.21
C GLU A 104 -0.97 -7.68 -27.07
N LEU A 105 0.15 -7.01 -27.38
CA LEU A 105 0.93 -6.24 -26.38
C LEU A 105 0.13 -5.09 -25.75
N ALA A 106 -0.75 -4.47 -26.53
CA ALA A 106 -1.59 -3.37 -26.11
C ALA A 106 -2.73 -3.81 -25.17
N GLU A 107 -3.26 -5.01 -25.39
CA GLU A 107 -4.24 -5.68 -24.54
C GLU A 107 -3.58 -6.18 -23.26
N GLU A 108 -2.44 -6.86 -23.36
CA GLU A 108 -1.64 -7.32 -22.21
C GLU A 108 -1.28 -6.17 -21.26
N TYR A 109 -0.79 -5.04 -21.79
CA TYR A 109 -0.51 -3.86 -20.97
C TYR A 109 -1.75 -3.35 -20.22
N GLN A 110 -2.92 -3.43 -20.85
CA GLN A 110 -4.15 -2.97 -20.25
C GLN A 110 -4.57 -3.91 -19.10
N ASP A 111 -4.50 -5.22 -19.31
CA ASP A 111 -4.80 -6.23 -18.29
C ASP A 111 -3.88 -6.07 -17.07
N ILE A 112 -2.57 -5.93 -17.29
CA ILE A 112 -1.59 -5.73 -16.20
C ILE A 112 -1.90 -4.45 -15.42
N ARG A 113 -2.29 -3.37 -16.12
CA ARG A 113 -2.61 -2.10 -15.47
C ARG A 113 -3.90 -2.18 -14.65
N GLU A 114 -4.91 -2.86 -15.16
CA GLU A 114 -6.18 -3.06 -14.45
C GLU A 114 -5.96 -3.93 -13.20
N GLU A 115 -5.16 -4.98 -13.31
CA GLU A 115 -4.78 -5.81 -12.16
C GLU A 115 -4.01 -4.99 -11.12
N TYR A 116 -3.02 -4.20 -11.54
CA TYR A 116 -2.24 -3.35 -10.63
C TYR A 116 -3.12 -2.36 -9.85
N GLU A 117 -4.03 -1.65 -10.51
CA GLU A 117 -4.92 -0.70 -9.82
C GLU A 117 -5.89 -1.42 -8.86
N GLN A 118 -6.35 -2.62 -9.21
CA GLN A 118 -7.14 -3.44 -8.28
C GLN A 118 -6.32 -3.85 -7.07
N GLN A 119 -5.11 -4.39 -7.27
CA GLN A 119 -4.23 -4.80 -6.17
C GLN A 119 -3.88 -3.62 -5.27
N ARG A 120 -3.58 -2.46 -5.85
CA ARG A 120 -3.35 -1.21 -5.13
C ARG A 120 -4.54 -0.84 -4.24
N LYS A 121 -5.76 -0.90 -4.79
CA LYS A 121 -6.99 -0.63 -4.02
C LYS A 121 -7.17 -1.61 -2.87
N TRP A 122 -6.96 -2.90 -3.10
CA TRP A 122 -7.08 -3.92 -2.06
C TRP A 122 -6.00 -3.77 -0.98
N ALA A 123 -4.77 -3.43 -1.36
CA ALA A 123 -3.69 -3.15 -0.42
C ALA A 123 -4.02 -1.94 0.46
N THR A 124 -4.58 -0.87 -0.10
CA THR A 124 -5.06 0.29 0.67
C THR A 124 -6.10 -0.12 1.70
N ILE A 125 -7.14 -0.86 1.28
CA ILE A 125 -8.22 -1.29 2.19
C ILE A 125 -7.68 -2.15 3.32
N ARG A 126 -6.79 -3.11 3.01
CA ARG A 126 -6.16 -3.96 4.02
C ARG A 126 -5.34 -3.15 5.03
N LEU A 127 -4.59 -2.16 4.57
CA LEU A 127 -3.81 -1.29 5.45
C LEU A 127 -4.70 -0.44 6.37
N GLU A 128 -5.81 0.08 5.86
CA GLU A 128 -6.80 0.78 6.67
C GLU A 128 -7.40 -0.17 7.74
N GLU A 129 -7.74 -1.41 7.39
CA GLU A 129 -8.22 -2.42 8.33
C GLU A 129 -7.17 -2.83 9.37
N GLU A 130 -5.91 -3.01 8.97
CA GLU A 130 -4.79 -3.32 9.87
C GLU A 130 -4.59 -2.20 10.90
N LEU A 131 -4.58 -0.94 10.45
CA LEU A 131 -4.50 0.23 11.35
C LEU A 131 -5.68 0.26 12.32
N ASN A 132 -6.91 0.09 11.83
CA ASN A 132 -8.11 0.03 12.66
C ASN A 132 -8.06 -1.11 13.70
N SER A 133 -7.51 -2.26 13.33
CA SER A 133 -7.34 -3.41 14.23
C SER A 133 -6.32 -3.11 15.34
N ILE A 134 -5.20 -2.47 15.03
CA ILE A 134 -4.20 -2.03 16.01
C ILE A 134 -4.84 -1.06 17.00
N TYR A 135 -5.61 -0.08 16.51
CA TYR A 135 -6.32 0.87 17.37
C TYR A 135 -7.30 0.15 18.30
N TYR A 136 -8.16 -0.71 17.76
CA TYR A 136 -9.13 -1.46 18.56
C TYR A 136 -8.45 -2.31 19.64
N THR A 137 -7.34 -2.96 19.29
CA THR A 137 -6.57 -3.78 20.21
C THR A 137 -5.96 -2.96 21.34
N PHE A 138 -5.39 -1.79 21.03
CA PHE A 138 -4.83 -0.89 22.03
C PHE A 138 -5.88 -0.38 23.02
N PHE A 139 -7.05 0.07 22.54
CA PHE A 139 -8.08 0.64 23.41
C PHE A 139 -8.79 -0.37 24.29
N ASN A 140 -8.82 -1.63 23.87
CA ASN A 140 -9.39 -2.71 24.67
C ASN A 140 -8.31 -3.51 25.41
N ALA A 141 -7.05 -3.07 25.36
CA ALA A 141 -5.97 -3.75 26.07
C ALA A 141 -6.08 -3.51 27.59
N PRO A 142 -5.84 -4.53 28.42
CA PRO A 142 -5.72 -4.34 29.86
C PRO A 142 -4.50 -3.46 30.21
N GLU A 143 -4.56 -2.78 31.35
CA GLU A 143 -3.60 -1.76 31.83
C GLU A 143 -2.11 -2.16 31.74
N GLU A 144 -1.80 -3.46 31.77
CA GLU A 144 -0.46 -4.00 31.53
C GLU A 144 -0.26 -4.37 30.04
N LEU A 145 -0.15 -3.36 29.18
CA LEU A 145 0.23 -3.52 27.78
C LEU A 145 1.75 -3.36 27.63
N THR A 146 2.43 -4.38 27.09
CA THR A 146 3.85 -4.30 26.71
C THR A 146 3.96 -4.16 25.20
N VAL A 147 4.59 -3.09 24.73
CA VAL A 147 4.82 -2.85 23.30
C VAL A 147 6.26 -3.21 22.95
N LEU A 148 6.43 -4.07 21.96
CA LEU A 148 7.72 -4.53 21.47
C LEU A 148 7.88 -4.05 20.03
N VAL A 149 8.91 -3.26 19.76
CA VAL A 149 9.28 -2.87 18.39
C VAL A 149 10.13 -4.00 17.80
N ASN A 150 9.63 -4.68 16.78
CA ASN A 150 10.40 -5.68 16.08
C ASN A 150 11.34 -4.96 15.09
N LYS A 151 12.60 -4.82 15.46
CA LYS A 151 13.65 -4.26 14.59
C LYS A 151 14.09 -5.34 13.60
N GLY A 152 13.26 -5.56 12.57
CA GLY A 152 13.66 -6.28 11.36
C GLY A 152 14.76 -5.52 10.61
#